data_AF-W4JSP7-F1
#
_entry.id   AF-W4JSP7-F1
#
_cell.length_a   1.000
_cell.length_b   1.000
_cell.length_c   1.000
_cell.angle_alpha   90.00
_cell.angle_beta   90.00
_cell.angle_gamma   90.00
#
_symmetry.space_group_name_H-M   'P 1'
#
loop_
_entity.id
_entity.type
_entity.pdbx_description
1 polymer ?
#
loop_
_entity_poly.entity_id
_entity_poly.type
_entity_poly.pdbx_seq_one_letter_code
_entity_poly.pdbx_strand_id
1 'polypeptide(L)'
;MQLVLGYLVNEIWLRDYAKQHQYYGDLDPETLALYHESAYPILIRSEEMDGLYEAGCDLIARCGMRATLNPVWISNCESCFCWCISRSFHPNTRTPEEAALLERFKDLIGAKG
;
A
#
# COMPACT_ATOMS: atom_id res chain seq x y z
N MET A 1 1.58 -17.08 -16.00
CA MET A 1 1.20 -15.69 -15.66
C MET A 1 -0.18 -15.73 -15.03
N GLN A 2 -0.30 -15.48 -13.72
CA GLN A 2 -1.59 -15.49 -13.02
C GLN A 2 -2.22 -14.10 -13.19
N LEU A 3 -3.40 -14.02 -13.83
CA LEU A 3 -4.18 -12.78 -13.88
C LEU A 3 -4.66 -12.44 -12.47
N VAL A 4 -4.28 -11.27 -11.96
CA VAL A 4 -4.70 -10.74 -10.64
C VAL A 4 -5.69 -9.59 -10.85
N LEU A 5 -6.58 -9.38 -9.87
CA LEU A 5 -7.44 -8.19 -9.84
C LEU A 5 -6.72 -7.10 -9.04
N GLY A 6 -6.55 -5.94 -9.66
CA GLY A 6 -5.86 -4.80 -9.05
C GLY A 6 -6.83 -3.69 -8.64
N TYR A 7 -6.68 -3.19 -7.42
CA TYR A 7 -7.30 -1.94 -6.96
C TYR A 7 -6.19 -0.93 -6.71
N LEU A 8 -6.26 0.23 -7.38
CA LEU A 8 -5.33 1.31 -7.10
C LEU A 8 -5.46 1.74 -5.65
N VAL A 9 -4.32 1.96 -5.00
CA VAL A 9 -4.27 2.39 -3.61
C VAL A 9 -4.67 3.86 -3.53
N ASN A 10 -5.50 4.21 -2.55
CA ASN A 10 -5.67 5.59 -2.14
C ASN A 10 -4.42 6.01 -1.34
N GLU A 11 -3.44 6.58 -2.02
CA GLU A 11 -2.12 6.85 -1.43
C GLU A 11 -2.15 7.94 -0.38
N ILE A 12 -3.08 8.89 -0.50
CA ILE A 12 -3.30 9.91 0.52
C ILE A 12 -3.76 9.23 1.81
N TRP A 13 -4.77 8.37 1.71
CA TRP A 13 -5.27 7.62 2.86
C TRP A 13 -4.20 6.71 3.47
N LEU A 14 -3.45 5.96 2.64
CA LEU A 14 -2.40 5.07 3.13
C LEU A 14 -1.27 5.87 3.82
N ARG A 15 -0.96 7.06 3.30
CA ARG A 15 0.03 7.97 3.90
C ARG A 15 -0.41 8.50 5.25
N ASP A 16 -1.66 8.94 5.37
CA ASP A 16 -2.23 9.38 6.64
C ASP A 16 -2.26 8.24 7.65
N TYR A 17 -2.68 7.05 7.23
CA TYR A 17 -2.69 5.84 8.06
C TYR A 17 -1.27 5.49 8.54
N ALA A 18 -0.31 5.39 7.62
CA ALA A 18 1.07 5.04 7.93
C ALA A 18 1.71 6.03 8.91
N LYS A 19 1.43 7.34 8.75
CA LYS A 19 1.88 8.39 9.67
C LYS A 19 1.23 8.29 11.04
N GLN A 20 -0.09 8.10 11.11
CA GLN A 20 -0.83 7.95 12.37
C GLN A 20 -0.36 6.73 13.18
N HIS A 21 0.07 5.68 12.49
CA HIS A 21 0.57 4.44 13.08
C HIS A 21 2.10 4.35 13.15
N GLN A 22 2.82 5.43 12.84
CA GLN A 22 4.27 5.55 12.99
C GLN A 22 5.09 4.52 12.18
N TYR A 23 4.63 4.15 10.98
CA TYR A 23 5.40 3.30 10.06
C TYR A 23 6.57 4.04 9.39
N TYR A 24 6.51 5.36 9.37
CA TYR A 24 7.65 6.21 9.02
C TYR A 24 7.55 7.50 9.84
N GLY A 25 8.67 8.20 9.98
CA GLY A 25 8.77 9.46 10.69
C GLY A 25 9.79 10.37 10.02
N ASP A 26 10.07 11.49 10.68
CA ASP A 26 11.18 12.34 10.25
C ASP A 26 12.49 11.55 10.42
N LEU A 27 13.32 11.52 9.37
CA LEU A 27 14.65 10.95 9.46
C LEU A 27 15.44 11.69 10.54
N ASP A 28 16.11 10.92 11.41
CA ASP A 28 16.88 11.52 12.48
C ASP A 28 18.09 12.29 11.91
N PRO A 29 18.54 13.35 12.60
CA PRO A 29 19.65 14.17 12.11
C PRO A 29 20.98 13.43 11.96
N GLU A 30 21.21 12.35 12.72
CA GLU A 30 22.45 11.56 12.63
C GLU A 30 22.47 10.76 11.33
N THR A 31 21.35 10.17 10.94
CA THR A 31 21.17 9.49 9.66
C THR A 31 21.32 10.45 8.49
N LEU A 32 20.71 11.64 8.55
CA LEU A 32 20.86 12.65 7.49
C LEU A 32 22.31 13.13 7.35
N ALA A 33 23.04 13.30 8.46
CA ALA A 33 24.43 13.77 8.45
C ALA A 33 25.41 12.83 7.73
N LEU A 34 25.02 11.57 7.47
CA LEU A 34 25.81 10.63 6.67
C LEU A 34 25.80 10.95 5.17
N TYR A 35 24.86 11.79 4.73
CA TYR A 35 24.63 12.09 3.31
C TYR A 35 24.78 13.58 3.03
N HIS A 36 25.01 13.91 1.76
CA HIS A 36 25.00 15.30 1.31
C HIS A 36 23.56 15.84 1.30
N GLU A 37 23.35 17.11 1.64
CA GLU A 37 22.02 17.74 1.75
C GLU A 37 21.16 17.59 0.48
N SER A 38 21.81 17.55 -0.69
CA SER A 38 21.11 17.32 -1.97
C SER A 38 20.44 15.95 -2.08
N ALA A 39 20.83 14.98 -1.25
CA ALA A 39 20.24 13.63 -1.22
C ALA A 39 19.05 13.52 -0.26
N TYR A 40 18.87 14.49 0.65
CA TYR A 40 17.84 14.40 1.70
C TYR A 40 16.42 14.19 1.13
N PRO A 41 15.98 14.88 0.06
CA PRO A 41 14.63 14.65 -0.48
C PRO A 41 14.41 13.22 -0.98
N ILE A 42 15.45 12.58 -1.53
CA ILE A 42 15.37 11.21 -2.02
C ILE A 42 15.31 10.22 -0.85
N LEU A 43 16.10 10.46 0.19
CA LEU A 43 16.13 9.62 1.40
C LEU A 43 14.79 9.68 2.14
N ILE A 44 14.27 10.88 2.39
CA ILE A 44 12.97 11.08 3.03
C ILE A 44 11.88 10.34 2.25
N ARG A 45 11.88 10.49 0.93
CA ARG A 45 10.91 9.81 0.08
C ARG A 45 11.07 8.29 0.07
N SER A 46 12.29 7.77 0.13
CA SER A 46 12.53 6.33 0.23
C SER A 46 11.94 5.78 1.52
N GLU A 47 12.22 6.43 2.65
CA GLU A 47 11.70 6.06 3.97
C GLU A 47 10.17 6.12 4.00
N GLU A 48 9.58 7.17 3.42
CA GLU A 48 8.13 7.28 3.26
C GLU A 48 7.58 6.08 2.46
N MET A 49 8.18 5.73 1.32
CA MET A 49 7.72 4.61 0.48
C MET A 49 7.83 3.26 1.19
N ASP A 50 8.90 3.04 1.95
CA ASP A 50 9.10 1.82 2.73
C ASP A 50 8.06 1.72 3.85
N GLY A 51 7.79 2.82 4.58
CA GLY A 51 6.75 2.86 5.60
C GLY A 51 5.34 2.69 5.04
N LEU A 52 5.04 3.24 3.86
CA LEU A 52 3.77 2.98 3.17
C LEU A 52 3.62 1.51 2.79
N TYR A 53 4.69 0.90 2.29
CA TYR A 53 4.69 -0.51 1.91
C TYR A 53 4.46 -1.41 3.12
N GLU A 54 5.19 -1.16 4.21
CA GLU A 54 5.04 -1.91 5.47
C GLU A 54 3.63 -1.77 6.03
N ALA A 55 3.08 -0.54 6.09
CA ALA A 55 1.71 -0.30 6.54
C ALA A 55 0.68 -1.09 5.73
N GLY A 56 0.86 -1.13 4.40
CA GLY A 56 -0.04 -1.89 3.54
C GLY A 56 0.09 -3.41 3.68
N CYS A 57 1.30 -3.92 3.88
CA CYS A 57 1.52 -5.34 4.21
C CYS A 57 0.83 -5.72 5.52
N ASP A 58 0.90 -4.85 6.52
CA ASP A 58 0.27 -5.05 7.82
C ASP A 58 -1.27 -5.07 7.72
N LEU A 59 -1.84 -4.15 6.93
CA LEU A 59 -3.27 -4.13 6.61
C LEU A 59 -3.71 -5.43 5.92
N ILE A 60 -2.93 -5.92 4.95
CA ILE A 60 -3.19 -7.21 4.28
C ILE A 60 -3.16 -8.37 5.29
N ALA A 61 -2.17 -8.40 6.19
CA ALA A 61 -2.06 -9.47 7.17
C ALA A 61 -3.31 -9.56 8.08
N ARG A 62 -3.91 -8.41 8.43
CA ARG A 62 -5.09 -8.32 9.29
C ARG A 62 -6.40 -8.74 8.60
N CYS A 63 -6.49 -8.64 7.28
CA CYS A 63 -7.74 -8.89 6.57
C CYS A 63 -8.04 -10.39 6.36
N GLY A 64 -7.04 -11.27 6.50
CA GLY A 64 -7.18 -12.71 6.29
C GLY A 64 -7.42 -13.11 4.83
N MET A 65 -7.33 -12.15 3.89
CA MET A 65 -7.43 -12.38 2.46
C MET A 65 -6.04 -12.52 1.85
N ARG A 66 -5.88 -13.41 0.87
CA ARG A 66 -4.65 -13.48 0.08
C ARG A 66 -4.58 -12.30 -0.89
N ALA A 67 -3.95 -11.22 -0.43
CA ALA A 67 -3.65 -10.03 -1.21
C ALA A 67 -2.14 -9.75 -1.18
N THR A 68 -1.67 -8.94 -2.12
CA THR A 68 -0.32 -8.38 -2.13
C THR A 68 -0.38 -6.90 -2.45
N LEU A 69 0.52 -6.12 -1.89
CA LEU A 69 0.75 -4.74 -2.30
C LEU A 69 1.88 -4.75 -3.33
N ASN A 70 1.63 -4.19 -4.52
CA ASN A 70 2.64 -4.09 -5.57
C ASN A 70 2.82 -2.63 -5.98
N PRO A 71 4.07 -2.18 -6.18
CA PRO A 71 4.31 -0.90 -6.85
C PRO A 71 3.85 -1.01 -8.31
N VAL A 72 3.20 0.04 -8.80
CA VAL A 72 2.74 0.18 -10.17
C VAL A 72 3.20 1.51 -10.75
N TRP A 73 3.60 1.47 -12.01
CA TRP A 73 4.03 2.64 -12.75
C TRP A 73 2.88 3.15 -13.61
N ILE A 74 2.35 4.32 -13.27
CA ILE A 74 1.28 4.98 -14.04
C ILE A 74 1.89 6.16 -14.78
N SER A 75 2.43 5.92 -15.98
CA SER A 75 3.00 6.96 -16.85
C SER A 75 3.93 7.92 -16.09
N ASN A 76 3.92 9.21 -16.45
CA ASN A 76 4.62 10.36 -15.91
C ASN A 76 4.36 10.69 -14.41
N CYS A 77 3.80 9.78 -13.64
CA CYS A 77 3.60 9.94 -12.20
C CYS A 77 4.63 9.14 -11.39
N GLU A 78 4.85 9.63 -10.18
CA GLU A 78 5.54 8.95 -9.09
C GLU A 78 4.99 7.53 -8.90
N SER A 79 5.85 6.60 -8.47
CA SER A 79 5.49 5.20 -8.21
C SER A 79 4.26 5.12 -7.31
N CYS A 80 3.19 4.52 -7.83
CA CYS A 80 1.98 4.29 -7.06
C CYS A 80 1.96 2.87 -6.48
N PHE A 81 1.01 2.58 -5.59
CA PHE A 81 0.73 1.21 -5.14
C PHE A 81 -0.60 0.66 -5.69
N CYS A 82 -0.66 -0.67 -5.80
CA CYS A 82 -1.85 -1.42 -6.20
C CYS A 82 -2.06 -2.62 -5.28
N TRP A 83 -3.26 -2.73 -4.72
CA TRP A 83 -3.74 -3.92 -4.04
C TRP A 83 -4.05 -5.01 -5.07
N CYS A 84 -3.28 -6.07 -5.08
CA CYS A 84 -3.48 -7.21 -5.98
C CYS A 84 -4.13 -8.36 -5.21
N ILE A 85 -5.25 -8.86 -5.72
CA ILE A 85 -6.01 -9.96 -5.10
C ILE A 85 -6.20 -11.12 -6.08
N SER A 86 -6.52 -12.30 -5.54
CA SER A 86 -6.81 -13.49 -6.33
C SER A 86 -7.94 -13.26 -7.34
N ARG A 87 -7.84 -13.88 -8.52
CA ARG A 87 -8.92 -13.89 -9.52
C ARG A 87 -10.21 -14.52 -9.00
N SER A 88 -10.16 -15.35 -7.95
CA SER A 88 -11.37 -15.96 -7.38
C SER A 88 -12.39 -14.91 -6.89
N PHE A 89 -11.93 -13.73 -6.49
CA PHE A 89 -12.76 -12.59 -6.09
C PHE A 89 -13.46 -11.87 -7.26
N HIS A 90 -13.29 -12.32 -8.51
CA HIS A 90 -13.99 -11.75 -9.66
C HIS A 90 -15.53 -11.88 -9.48
N PRO A 91 -16.34 -10.86 -9.84
CA PRO A 91 -17.79 -10.87 -9.61
C PRO A 91 -18.51 -12.11 -10.14
N ASN A 92 -18.07 -12.64 -11.28
CA ASN A 92 -18.66 -13.83 -11.92
C ASN A 92 -18.25 -15.17 -11.29
N THR A 93 -17.29 -15.19 -10.36
CA THR A 93 -16.74 -16.42 -9.78
C THR A 93 -16.80 -16.48 -8.26
N ARG A 94 -16.85 -15.32 -7.60
CA ARG A 94 -16.78 -15.25 -6.14
C ARG A 94 -18.00 -15.88 -5.47
N THR A 95 -17.75 -16.62 -4.40
CA THR A 95 -18.78 -17.07 -3.45
C THR A 95 -19.31 -15.90 -2.62
N PRO A 96 -20.46 -16.04 -1.92
CA PRO A 96 -20.93 -15.05 -0.96
C PRO A 96 -19.93 -14.77 0.16
N GLU A 97 -19.20 -15.78 0.61
CA GLU A 97 -18.16 -15.65 1.66
C GLU A 97 -16.96 -14.84 1.17
N GLU A 98 -16.49 -15.10 -0.05
CA GLU A 98 -15.44 -14.30 -0.68
C GLU A 98 -15.90 -12.86 -0.95
N ALA A 99 -17.17 -12.65 -1.31
CA ALA A 99 -17.71 -11.31 -1.45
C ALA A 99 -17.68 -10.55 -0.11
N ALA A 100 -18.11 -11.18 0.99
CA ALA A 100 -18.05 -10.57 2.33
C ALA A 100 -16.61 -10.30 2.78
N LEU A 101 -15.67 -11.20 2.48
CA LEU A 101 -14.25 -11.00 2.75
C LEU A 101 -13.68 -9.81 1.95
N LEU A 102 -14.06 -9.68 0.68
CA LEU A 102 -13.64 -8.55 -0.17
C LEU A 102 -14.18 -7.22 0.33
N GLU A 103 -15.42 -7.14 0.80
CA GLU A 103 -15.96 -5.90 1.36
C GLU A 103 -15.25 -5.51 2.66
N ARG A 104 -14.96 -6.47 3.55
CA ARG A 104 -14.13 -6.21 4.73
C ARG A 104 -12.72 -5.73 4.37
N PHE A 105 -12.13 -6.30 3.32
CA PHE A 105 -10.84 -5.83 2.84
C PHE A 105 -10.92 -4.37 2.39
N LYS A 106 -11.88 -4.01 1.52
CA LYS A 106 -12.07 -2.63 1.04
C LYS A 106 -12.29 -1.63 2.18
N ASP A 107 -13.06 -2.01 3.19
CA ASP A 107 -13.26 -1.19 4.40
C ASP A 107 -11.95 -0.91 5.12
N LEU A 108 -11.09 -1.94 5.23
CA LEU A 108 -9.81 -1.87 5.93
C LEU A 108 -8.75 -1.07 5.16
N ILE A 109 -8.77 -1.08 3.83
CA ILE A 109 -7.79 -0.36 2.99
C ILE A 109 -8.27 1.03 2.52
N GLY A 110 -9.38 1.54 3.08
CA GLY A 110 -9.91 2.85 2.72
C GLY A 110 -10.41 2.97 1.27
N ALA A 111 -10.76 1.84 0.64
CA ALA A 111 -11.22 1.77 -0.76
C ALA A 111 -12.75 1.76 -0.90
N LYS A 112 -13.47 2.41 0.02
CA LYS A 112 -14.93 2.55 -0.07
C LYS A 112 -15.30 3.35 -1.32
N GLY A 113 -16.11 2.73 -2.18
CA GLY A 113 -16.83 3.38 -3.27
C GLY A 113 -18.22 3.79 -2.83
#